data_AF-A0AAC8YSP4-F1
#
_entry.id   AF-A0AAC8YSP4-F1
#
_cell.length_a   1.000
_cell.length_b   1.000
_cell.length_c   1.000
_cell.angle_alpha   90.00
_cell.angle_beta   90.00
_cell.angle_gamma   90.00
#
_symmetry.space_group_name_H-M   'P 1'
#
loop_
_entity.id
_entity.type
_entity.pdbx_description
1 polymer ?
#
loop_
_entity_poly.entity_id
_entity_poly.type
_entity_poly.pdbx_seq_one_letter_code
_entity_poly.pdbx_strand_id
1 'polypeptide(L)' 'MKYCDVQERLRMVGIVMSKSQGRIRINHFGATAETAYFTCCLEDALKTGQAMAEPSALPEAWCAERT' A
#
# COMPACT_ATOMS: atom_id res chain seq x y z
N MET A 1 16.83 5.86 0.45
CA MET A 1 15.69 5.42 -0.38
C MET A 1 14.85 6.62 -0.77
N LYS A 2 14.37 6.74 -2.02
CA LYS A 2 13.56 7.89 -2.47
C LYS A 2 12.07 7.59 -2.39
N TYR A 3 11.26 8.63 -2.21
CA TYR A 3 9.80 8.54 -2.15
C TYR A 3 9.21 7.93 -3.44
N CYS A 4 9.64 8.41 -4.60
CA CYS A 4 9.14 7.95 -5.91
C CYS A 4 9.41 6.46 -6.11
N ASP A 5 10.63 5.99 -5.79
CA ASP A 5 10.99 4.57 -5.92
C ASP A 5 10.06 3.67 -5.09
N VAL A 6 9.73 4.07 -3.86
CA VAL A 6 8.79 3.32 -2.99
C VAL A 6 7.37 3.38 -3.54
N GLN A 7 6.96 4.55 -4.04
CA GLN A 7 5.62 4.75 -4.58
C GLN A 7 5.38 3.87 -5.81
N GLU A 8 6.35 3.79 -6.71
CA GLU A 8 6.29 2.93 -7.90
C GLU A 8 6.27 1.44 -7.52
N ARG A 9 7.12 1.02 -6.57
CA ARG A 9 7.13 -0.36 -6.07
C ARG A 9 5.80 -0.79 -5.47
N LEU A 10 5.21 0.06 -4.63
CA LEU A 10 3.91 -0.21 -4.02
C LEU A 10 2.79 -0.22 -5.06
N ARG A 11 2.85 0.68 -6.05
CA ARG A 11 1.87 0.74 -7.13
C ARG A 11 1.85 -0.54 -7.97
N MET A 12 3.00 -1.14 -8.25
CA MET A 12 3.10 -2.41 -8.99
C MET A 12 2.39 -3.57 -8.30
N VAL A 13 2.21 -3.49 -6.97
CA VAL A 13 1.56 -4.53 -6.17
C VAL A 13 0.16 -4.11 -5.70
N GLY A 14 -0.44 -3.09 -6.32
CA GLY A 14 -1.82 -2.68 -6.04
C GLY A 14 -2.00 -1.78 -4.81
N ILE A 15 -0.90 -1.28 -4.24
CA ILE A 15 -0.91 -0.38 -3.09
C ILE A 15 -0.64 1.06 -3.55
N VAL A 16 -1.52 1.97 -3.16
CA VAL A 16 -1.39 3.40 -3.42
C VAL A 16 -0.69 4.05 -2.24
N MET A 17 0.39 4.77 -2.51
CA MET A 17 1.07 5.61 -1.53
C MET A 17 0.83 7.10 -1.81
N SER A 18 0.49 7.87 -0.79
CA SER A 18 0.41 9.33 -0.81
C SER A 18 1.09 9.94 0.42
N LYS A 19 1.40 11.24 0.38
CA LYS A 19 2.01 11.96 1.50
C LYS A 19 1.16 13.18 1.83
N SER A 20 0.78 13.32 3.09
CA SER A 20 0.04 14.47 3.60
C SER A 20 0.55 14.85 4.98
N GLN A 21 0.79 16.15 5.21
CA GLN A 21 1.21 16.70 6.50
C GLN A 21 2.41 15.95 7.15
N GLY A 22 3.40 15.55 6.35
CA GLY A 22 4.58 14.83 6.83
C GLY A 22 4.36 13.34 7.12
N ARG A 23 3.13 12.82 6.98
CA ARG A 23 2.81 11.39 7.06
C ARG A 23 2.65 10.79 5.68
N ILE A 24 3.13 9.57 5.54
CA ILE A 24 2.91 8.68 4.40
C ILE A 24 1.66 7.88 4.71
N ARG A 25 0.73 7.87 3.76
CA ARG A 25 -0.46 7.03 3.76
C ARG A 25 -0.26 5.95 2.70
N ILE A 26 -0.50 4.69 3.06
CA ILE A 26 -0.58 3.58 2.11
C ILE A 26 -1.94 2.90 2.24
N ASN A 27 -2.49 2.44 1.12
CA ASN A 27 -3.77 1.72 1.10
C ASN A 27 -3.89 0.87 -0.17
N HIS A 28 -4.82 -0.09 -0.19
CA HIS A 28 -5.22 -0.75 -1.43
C HIS A 28 -5.88 0.24 -2.40
N PHE A 29 -5.75 -0.01 -3.69
CA PHE A 29 -6.46 0.75 -4.71
C PHE A 29 -7.98 0.64 -4.50
N GLY A 30 -8.69 1.77 -4.46
CA GLY A 30 -10.15 1.81 -4.26
C GLY A 30 -10.62 1.56 -2.82
N ALA A 31 -9.73 1.30 -1.85
CA ALA A 31 -10.13 1.06 -0.47
C ALA A 31 -10.47 2.35 0.30
N THR A 32 -11.30 2.20 1.34
CA THR A 32 -11.79 3.31 2.16
C THR A 32 -10.68 3.92 3.02
N ALA A 33 -10.91 5.10 3.58
CA ALA A 33 -9.91 5.76 4.42
C ALA A 33 -9.58 4.96 5.70
N GLU A 34 -10.49 4.11 6.17
CA GLU A 34 -10.37 3.34 7.42
C GLU A 34 -9.35 2.20 7.35
N THR A 35 -9.11 1.65 6.16
CA THR A 35 -8.11 0.58 5.93
C THR A 35 -6.71 1.13 5.67
N ALA A 36 -6.56 2.46 5.66
CA ALA A 36 -5.29 3.09 5.34
C ALA A 36 -4.31 2.99 6.50
N TYR A 37 -3.07 2.63 6.17
CA TYR A 37 -1.96 2.66 7.11
C TYR A 37 -1.20 3.98 7.00
N PHE A 38 -0.82 4.54 8.14
CA PHE A 38 -0.10 5.81 8.22
C PHE A 38 1.22 5.63 8.95
N THR A 39 2.30 6.15 8.36
CA THR A 39 3.63 6.14 8.95
C THR A 39 4.40 7.41 8.59
N CYS A 40 5.47 7.73 9.31
CA CYS A 40 6.40 8.79 8.94
C CYS A 40 7.69 8.24 8.28
N CYS A 41 7.83 6.92 8.18
CA CYS A 41 9.02 6.25 7.68
C CYS A 41 8.77 5.57 6.33
N LEU A 42 9.66 5.79 5.37
CA LEU A 42 9.55 5.16 4.05
C LEU A 42 9.85 3.67 4.07
N GLU A 43 10.79 3.20 4.90
CA GLU A 43 11.07 1.75 5.05
C GLU A 43 9.85 1.01 5.57
N ASP A 44 9.18 1.61 6.55
CA ASP A 44 7.97 1.07 7.15
C ASP A 44 6.78 1.06 6.17
N ALA A 45 6.63 2.14 5.38
CA ALA A 45 5.64 2.20 4.31
C ALA A 45 5.87 1.11 3.26
N LEU A 46 7.12 0.87 2.86
CA LEU A 46 7.47 -0.17 1.90
C LEU A 46 7.17 -1.57 2.46
N LYS A 47 7.67 -1.86 3.67
CA LYS A 47 7.50 -3.17 4.32
C LYS A 47 6.03 -3.50 4.53
N THR A 48 5.28 -2.56 5.11
CA THR A 48 3.85 -2.74 5.40
C THR A 48 3.05 -2.83 4.11
N GLY A 49 3.34 -2.00 3.11
CA GLY A 49 2.64 -2.06 1.82
C GLY A 49 2.89 -3.37 1.07
N GLN A 50 4.10 -3.92 1.12
CA GLN A 50 4.36 -5.26 0.57
C GLN A 50 3.55 -6.34 1.29
N ALA A 51 3.49 -6.29 2.62
CA ALA A 51 2.69 -7.22 3.41
C ALA A 51 1.17 -7.10 3.12
N MET A 52 0.67 -5.88 2.88
CA MET A 52 -0.73 -5.64 2.48
C MET A 52 -1.09 -6.24 1.13
N ALA A 53 -0.11 -6.42 0.23
CA ALA A 53 -0.29 -6.99 -1.09
C ALA A 53 -0.17 -8.52 -1.13
N GLU A 54 0.24 -9.16 -0.02
CA GLU A 54 0.32 -10.61 0.07
C GLU A 54 -1.08 -11.23 -0.10
N PRO A 55 -1.24 -12.33 -0.87
CA PRO A 55 -2.53 -12.98 -1.10
C PRO A 55 -3.26 -13.39 0.19
N SER A 56 -2.52 -13.69 1.26
CA SER A 56 -3.06 -14.01 2.59
C SER A 56 -3.63 -12.80 3.33
N ALA A 57 -3.31 -11.58 2.90
CA ALA A 57 -3.78 -10.32 3.45
C ALA A 57 -4.84 -9.63 2.56
N LEU A 58 -5.10 -10.17 1.36
CA LEU A 58 -6.14 -9.68 0.47
C LEU A 58 -7.51 -10.27 0.86
N PRO A 59 -8.59 -9.48 0.85
CA PRO A 59 -9.94 -10.03 0.95
C PRO A 59 -10.17 -11.06 -0.16
N GLU A 60 -10.81 -12.21 0.12
CA GLU A 60 -11.06 -13.28 -0.87
C GLU A 60 -11.63 -12.76 -2.20
N ALA A 61 -12.46 -11.71 -2.14
CA ALA A 61 -13.06 -11.06 -3.31
C ALA A 61 -12.04 -10.49 -4.31
N TRP A 62 -10.82 -10.15 -3.88
CA TRP A 62 -9.75 -9.65 -4.76
C TRP A 62 -8.96 -10.76 -5.45
N CYS A 63 -8.96 -11.97 -4.90
CA CYS A 63 -8.26 -13.12 -5.49
C CYS A 63 -9.08 -13.78 -6.63
N ALA A 64 -10.39 -13.54 -6.68
CA ALA A 64 -11.31 -14.17 -7.63
C ALA A 64 -11.24 -13.62 -9.07
N GLU A 65 -10.70 -12.42 -9.30
CA GLU A 65 -10.72 -11.77 -10.64
C GLU A 65 -9.41 -11.92 -11.44
N ARG A 66 -8.49 -12.83 -11.05
CA ARG A 66 -7.21 -13.05 -11.75
C ARG A 66 -7.14 -14.34 -12.59
N THR A 67 -8.29 -14.93 -12.96
CA THR A 67 -8.37 -16.02 -13.95
C THR A 67 -8.58 -15.52 -15.37
#